data_AF-A0A1H3WRK9-F1
#
_entry.id   AF-A0A1H3WRK9-F1
#
_cell.length_a   1.000
_cell.length_b   1.000
_cell.length_c   1.000
_cell.angle_alpha   90.00
_cell.angle_beta   90.00
_cell.angle_gamma   90.00
#
_symmetry.space_group_name_H-M   'P 1'
#
loop_
_entity.id
_entity.type
_entity.pdbx_description
1 polymer ?
#
loop_
_entity_poly.entity_id
_entity_poly.type
_entity_poly.pdbx_seq_one_letter_code
_entity_poly.pdbx_strand_id
1 'polypeptide(L)'
;MELSPSKLNLFLFLKLPNAWFSGVRLKELSNNHAVSSVKHRWINQNPFKSMYFAVQAMAAELVTGVLVMQAIQKSNRKISMLVAQNTSEFTKKATGRIHFTCQQGHEIDAIIEKCISTGEGQKIWLKSVGKNEKNEVVSTFNFEWTLKVKN
;
A
#
# COMPACT_ATOMS: atom_id res chain seq x y z
N MET A 1 -19.81 -0.48 3.18
CA MET A 1 -19.32 0.43 4.24
C MET A 1 -18.03 1.07 3.78
N GLU A 2 -17.99 2.39 3.70
CA GLU A 2 -16.83 3.14 3.20
C GLU A 2 -15.55 2.86 4.03
N LEU A 3 -14.45 2.61 3.32
CA LEU A 3 -13.12 2.43 3.90
C LEU A 3 -12.65 3.74 4.54
N SER A 4 -12.14 3.65 5.77
CA SER A 4 -11.55 4.79 6.48
C SER A 4 -10.24 4.37 7.15
N PRO A 5 -9.34 5.32 7.46
CA PRO A 5 -8.11 5.03 8.19
C PRO A 5 -8.34 4.26 9.50
N SER A 6 -9.34 4.63 10.30
CA SER A 6 -9.65 3.95 11.57
C SER A 6 -10.07 2.50 11.36
N LYS A 7 -10.95 2.23 10.38
CA LYS A 7 -11.44 0.87 10.06
C LYS A 7 -10.33 -0.01 9.49
N LEU A 8 -9.50 0.53 8.59
CA LEU A 8 -8.37 -0.21 8.03
C LEU A 8 -7.30 -0.49 9.09
N ASN A 9 -7.06 0.45 9.99
CA ASN A 9 -6.17 0.24 11.12
C ASN A 9 -6.71 -0.87 12.07
N LEU A 10 -8.01 -0.90 12.35
CA LEU A 10 -8.62 -2.02 13.09
C LEU A 10 -8.51 -3.35 12.33
N PHE A 11 -8.71 -3.34 11.01
CA PHE A 11 -8.50 -4.51 10.17
C PHE A 11 -7.06 -5.03 10.26
N LEU A 12 -6.05 -4.15 10.19
CA LEU A 12 -4.66 -4.53 10.37
C LEU A 12 -4.43 -5.21 11.72
N PHE A 13 -4.99 -4.67 12.80
CA PHE A 13 -4.89 -5.29 14.11
C PHE A 13 -5.49 -6.71 14.14
N LEU A 14 -6.68 -6.89 13.55
CA LEU A 14 -7.43 -8.15 13.61
C LEU A 14 -7.00 -9.20 12.59
N LYS A 15 -6.52 -8.78 11.42
CA LYS A 15 -6.30 -9.66 10.24
C LYS A 15 -4.87 -9.63 9.72
N LEU A 16 -4.07 -8.62 10.08
CA LEU A 16 -2.66 -8.52 9.68
C LEU A 16 -1.76 -8.06 10.84
N PRO A 17 -1.75 -8.79 11.98
CA PRO A 17 -1.14 -8.32 13.22
C PRO A 17 0.35 -8.02 13.08
N ASN A 18 1.10 -8.73 12.22
CA ASN A 18 2.51 -8.44 11.98
C ASN A 18 2.76 -7.01 11.49
N ALA A 19 1.94 -6.50 10.55
CA ALA A 19 2.03 -5.12 10.10
C ALA A 19 1.64 -4.14 11.22
N TRP A 20 0.61 -4.48 11.99
CA TRP A 20 0.16 -3.65 13.11
C TRP A 20 1.21 -3.50 14.21
N PHE A 21 1.81 -4.60 14.67
CA PHE A 21 2.85 -4.61 15.69
C PHE A 21 4.16 -3.98 15.20
N SER A 22 4.47 -4.09 13.91
CA SER A 22 5.59 -3.38 13.27
C SER A 22 5.38 -1.86 13.20
N GLY A 23 4.17 -1.37 13.54
CA GLY A 23 3.86 0.05 13.65
C GLY A 23 3.33 0.69 12.36
N VAL A 24 2.93 -0.10 11.36
CA VAL A 24 2.33 0.37 10.11
C VAL A 24 0.93 0.91 10.40
N ARG A 25 0.65 2.16 9.99
CA ARG A 25 -0.66 2.80 10.13
C ARG A 25 -1.05 3.51 8.85
N LEU A 26 -2.28 3.32 8.38
CA LEU A 26 -2.86 4.20 7.37
C LEU A 26 -3.16 5.56 8.01
N LYS A 27 -2.80 6.64 7.31
CA LYS A 27 -2.95 8.03 7.74
C LYS A 27 -3.99 8.76 6.93
N GLU A 28 -3.90 8.67 5.62
CA GLU A 28 -4.78 9.37 4.70
C GLU A 28 -5.28 8.38 3.64
N LEU A 29 -6.53 8.57 3.25
CA LEU A 29 -7.16 7.86 2.15
C LEU A 29 -8.11 8.84 1.47
N SER A 30 -7.89 9.05 0.18
CA SER A 30 -8.80 9.77 -0.72
C SER A 30 -9.09 8.90 -1.94
N ASN A 31 -9.81 9.45 -2.92
CA ASN A 31 -10.04 8.76 -4.18
C ASN A 31 -8.75 8.52 -4.97
N ASN A 32 -7.81 9.47 -4.90
CA ASN A 32 -6.66 9.49 -5.81
C ASN A 32 -5.34 9.15 -5.13
N HIS A 33 -5.30 9.13 -3.79
CA HIS A 33 -4.08 8.84 -3.06
C HIS A 33 -4.33 8.19 -1.71
N ALA A 34 -3.32 7.48 -1.22
CA ALA A 34 -3.28 6.94 0.13
C ALA A 34 -1.89 7.17 0.74
N VAL A 35 -1.88 7.44 2.04
CA VAL A 35 -0.65 7.64 2.83
C VAL A 35 -0.64 6.71 4.02
N SER A 36 0.41 5.92 4.17
CA SER A 36 0.70 5.16 5.38
C SER A 36 1.94 5.72 6.05
N SER A 37 2.11 5.42 7.34
CA SER A 37 3.29 5.81 8.08
C SER A 37 3.77 4.69 8.98
N VAL A 38 5.08 4.67 9.22
CA VAL A 38 5.72 3.80 10.20
C VAL A 38 6.89 4.54 10.85
N LYS A 39 7.03 4.41 12.17
CA LYS A 39 8.13 5.02 12.93
C LYS A 39 9.18 3.96 13.23
N HIS A 40 10.43 4.24 12.92
CA HIS A 40 11.58 3.42 13.28
C HIS A 40 11.69 3.29 14.81
N ARG A 41 11.67 2.05 15.30
CA ARG A 41 11.68 1.65 16.72
C ARG A 41 12.36 0.29 16.86
N TRP A 42 12.65 -0.12 18.10
CA TRP A 42 13.33 -1.38 18.40
C TRP A 42 12.71 -2.62 17.72
N ILE A 43 11.37 -2.69 17.65
CA ILE A 43 10.64 -3.85 17.08
C ILE A 43 10.76 -3.97 15.56
N ASN A 44 11.10 -2.89 14.85
CA ASN A 44 11.14 -2.85 13.38
C ASN A 44 12.50 -2.43 12.82
N GLN A 45 13.55 -2.43 13.65
CA GLN A 45 14.90 -2.11 13.23
C GLN A 45 15.61 -3.31 12.58
N ASN A 46 16.61 -3.03 11.76
CA ASN A 46 17.60 -3.98 11.27
C ASN A 46 18.95 -3.79 12.01
N PRO A 47 19.94 -4.69 11.82
CA PRO A 47 21.27 -4.58 12.44
C PRO A 47 22.05 -3.31 12.08
N PHE A 48 21.60 -2.55 11.07
CA PHE A 48 22.27 -1.35 10.57
C PHE A 48 21.66 -0.04 11.12
N LYS A 49 20.88 -0.13 12.20
CA LYS A 49 20.23 0.98 12.92
C LYS A 49 19.23 1.76 12.04
N SER A 50 18.48 1.04 11.21
CA SER A 50 17.43 1.60 10.35
C SER A 50 16.24 0.65 10.26
N MET A 51 15.12 1.12 9.73
CA MET A 51 13.93 0.28 9.58
C MET A 51 14.18 -0.90 8.63
N TYR A 52 13.81 -2.10 9.08
CA TYR A 52 13.91 -3.32 8.30
C TYR A 52 13.11 -3.20 7.00
N PHE A 53 13.70 -3.67 5.89
CA PHE A 53 13.15 -3.45 4.55
C PHE A 53 11.75 -4.06 4.39
N ALA A 54 11.47 -5.20 5.03
CA ALA A 54 10.15 -5.82 4.96
C ALA A 54 9.07 -4.98 5.66
N VAL A 55 9.42 -4.22 6.71
CA VAL A 55 8.48 -3.30 7.37
C VAL A 55 8.18 -2.10 6.49
N GLN A 56 9.19 -1.61 5.76
CA GLN A 56 8.97 -0.61 4.71
C GLN A 56 8.05 -1.16 3.61
N ALA A 57 8.27 -2.40 3.16
CA ALA A 57 7.44 -3.07 2.16
C ALA A 57 5.98 -3.22 2.63
N MET A 58 5.73 -3.61 3.89
CA MET A 58 4.37 -3.69 4.45
C MET A 58 3.65 -2.33 4.39
N ALA A 59 4.34 -1.24 4.77
CA ALA A 59 3.77 0.10 4.74
C ALA A 59 3.55 0.59 3.29
N ALA A 60 4.48 0.27 2.40
CA ALA A 60 4.42 0.64 0.99
C ALA A 60 3.34 -0.13 0.22
N GLU A 61 3.20 -1.43 0.47
CA GLU A 61 2.15 -2.28 -0.10
C GLU A 61 0.78 -1.77 0.31
N LEU A 62 0.59 -1.46 1.61
CA LEU A 62 -0.67 -1.03 2.17
C LEU A 62 -1.29 0.13 1.38
N VAL A 63 -0.52 1.16 1.02
CA VAL A 63 -1.08 2.32 0.29
C VAL A 63 -1.52 1.98 -1.13
N THR A 64 -0.83 1.05 -1.80
CA THR A 64 -1.25 0.59 -3.13
C THR A 64 -2.47 -0.31 -3.04
N GLY A 65 -2.49 -1.25 -2.08
CA GLY A 65 -3.57 -2.20 -1.89
C GLY A 65 -4.88 -1.54 -1.45
N VAL A 66 -4.83 -0.56 -0.53
CA VAL A 66 -6.06 0.10 -0.06
C VAL A 66 -6.75 0.91 -1.16
N LEU A 67 -5.99 1.49 -2.10
CA LEU A 67 -6.57 2.18 -3.26
C LEU A 67 -7.27 1.19 -4.19
N VAL A 68 -6.64 0.04 -4.47
CA VAL A 68 -7.28 -1.03 -5.25
C VAL A 68 -8.53 -1.55 -4.54
N MET A 69 -8.47 -1.79 -3.24
CA MET A 69 -9.64 -2.22 -2.44
C MET A 69 -10.77 -1.18 -2.51
N GLN A 70 -10.44 0.11 -2.44
CA GLN A 70 -11.42 1.19 -2.52
C GLN A 70 -12.08 1.25 -3.89
N ALA A 71 -11.31 1.15 -4.99
CA ALA A 71 -11.84 1.14 -6.35
C ALA A 71 -12.73 -0.09 -6.61
N ILE A 72 -12.32 -1.28 -6.16
CA ILE A 72 -13.15 -2.48 -6.21
C ILE A 72 -14.47 -2.26 -5.46
N GLN A 73 -14.42 -1.71 -4.25
CA GLN A 73 -15.62 -1.43 -3.46
C GLN A 73 -16.56 -0.45 -4.18
N LYS A 74 -16.02 0.63 -4.76
CA LYS A 74 -16.78 1.62 -5.53
C LYS A 74 -17.45 1.02 -6.76
N SER A 75 -16.77 0.11 -7.44
CA SER A 75 -17.31 -0.57 -8.64
C SER A 75 -18.53 -1.46 -8.35
N ASN A 76 -18.77 -1.81 -7.07
CA ASN A 76 -19.79 -2.76 -6.65
C ASN A 76 -19.68 -4.14 -7.35
N ARG A 77 -18.46 -4.54 -7.74
CA ARG A 77 -18.16 -5.85 -8.34
C ARG A 77 -17.28 -6.69 -7.43
N LYS A 78 -17.47 -8.01 -7.49
CA LYS A 78 -16.56 -8.96 -6.85
C LYS A 78 -15.33 -9.12 -7.73
N ILE A 79 -14.21 -8.53 -7.33
CA ILE A 79 -12.94 -8.62 -8.05
C ILE A 79 -11.91 -9.24 -7.10
N SER A 80 -11.23 -10.29 -7.57
CA SER A 80 -10.04 -10.83 -6.92
C SER A 80 -8.88 -9.89 -7.14
N MET A 81 -8.11 -9.60 -6.08
CA MET A 81 -6.85 -8.86 -6.16
C MET A 81 -5.72 -9.64 -5.48
N LEU A 82 -4.55 -9.70 -6.11
CA LEU A 82 -3.37 -10.39 -5.59
C LEU A 82 -2.10 -9.66 -6.04
N VAL A 83 -1.14 -9.49 -5.13
CA VAL A 83 0.22 -9.05 -5.49
C VAL A 83 0.92 -10.20 -6.21
N ALA A 84 1.37 -9.96 -7.44
CA ALA A 84 2.13 -10.93 -8.23
C ALA A 84 3.63 -10.71 -8.15
N GLN A 85 4.07 -9.46 -8.11
CA GLN A 85 5.49 -9.08 -8.11
C GLN A 85 5.71 -7.81 -7.29
N ASN A 86 6.93 -7.63 -6.80
CA ASN A 86 7.37 -6.36 -6.23
C ASN A 86 8.82 -6.06 -6.65
N THR A 87 9.12 -4.77 -6.80
CA THR A 87 10.50 -4.26 -6.93
C THR A 87 10.68 -3.11 -5.95
N SER A 88 11.91 -2.91 -5.46
CA SER A 88 12.21 -1.83 -4.53
C SER A 88 13.61 -1.26 -4.72
N GLU A 89 13.73 0.03 -4.47
CA GLU A 89 14.98 0.78 -4.48
C GLU A 89 15.14 1.49 -3.13
N PHE A 90 16.33 1.41 -2.53
CA PHE A 90 16.65 2.01 -1.24
C PHE A 90 17.77 3.04 -1.40
N THR A 91 17.42 4.32 -1.33
CA THR A 91 18.35 5.43 -1.59
C THR A 91 18.95 5.98 -0.30
N LYS A 92 18.27 5.83 0.84
CA LYS A 92 18.76 6.27 2.17
C LYS A 92 18.30 5.32 3.27
N LYS A 93 18.99 5.38 4.42
CA LYS A 93 18.54 4.68 5.63
C LYS A 93 17.20 5.23 6.10
N ALA A 94 16.22 4.36 6.24
CA ALA A 94 14.91 4.69 6.80
C ALA A 94 15.00 4.86 8.32
N THR A 95 15.25 6.08 8.79
CA THR A 95 15.25 6.46 10.21
C THR A 95 14.13 7.46 10.51
N GLY A 96 13.75 7.60 11.79
CA GLY A 96 12.64 8.46 12.18
C GLY A 96 11.28 7.93 11.71
N ARG A 97 10.37 8.81 11.34
CA ARG A 97 9.08 8.45 10.74
C ARG A 97 9.16 8.50 9.22
N ILE A 98 8.74 7.42 8.58
CA ILE A 98 8.63 7.33 7.12
C ILE A 98 7.16 7.35 6.72
N HIS A 99 6.82 8.17 5.72
CA HIS A 99 5.52 8.23 5.08
C HIS A 99 5.62 7.61 3.69
N PHE A 100 4.80 6.60 3.43
CA PHE A 100 4.68 5.96 2.13
C PHE A 100 3.44 6.48 1.44
N THR A 101 3.57 6.89 0.18
CA THR A 101 2.47 7.51 -0.57
C THR A 101 2.31 6.86 -1.93
N CYS A 102 1.07 6.48 -2.27
CA CYS A 102 0.66 6.13 -3.63
C CYS A 102 -0.36 7.17 -4.11
N GLN A 103 -0.23 7.63 -5.36
CA GLN A 103 -1.07 8.69 -5.96
C GLN A 103 -1.76 8.23 -7.25
N GLN A 104 -1.82 6.93 -7.49
CA GLN A 104 -2.27 6.34 -8.76
C GLN A 104 -3.74 5.90 -8.72
N GLY A 105 -4.60 6.61 -7.97
CA GLY A 105 -6.01 6.21 -7.87
C GLY A 105 -6.75 6.26 -9.22
N HIS A 106 -6.40 7.21 -10.09
CA HIS A 106 -7.06 7.36 -11.39
C HIS A 106 -6.71 6.23 -12.37
N GLU A 107 -5.46 5.74 -12.34
CA GLU A 107 -5.02 4.59 -13.12
C GLU A 107 -5.67 3.29 -12.61
N ILE A 108 -5.91 3.21 -11.30
CA ILE A 108 -6.63 2.09 -10.69
C ILE A 108 -8.10 2.08 -11.14
N ASP A 109 -8.77 3.22 -11.15
CA ASP A 109 -10.16 3.29 -11.62
C ASP A 109 -10.28 2.82 -13.07
N ALA A 110 -9.37 3.29 -13.95
CA ALA A 110 -9.33 2.88 -15.35
C ALA A 110 -9.08 1.37 -15.53
N ILE A 111 -8.17 0.77 -14.76
CA ILE A 111 -7.90 -0.68 -14.88
C ILE A 111 -9.05 -1.52 -14.32
N ILE A 112 -9.76 -1.04 -13.31
CA ILE A 112 -10.95 -1.69 -12.75
C ILE A 112 -12.08 -1.67 -13.78
N GLU A 113 -12.37 -0.54 -14.40
CA GLU A 113 -13.34 -0.44 -15.49
C GLU A 113 -13.01 -1.38 -16.65
N LYS A 114 -11.73 -1.43 -17.05
CA LYS A 114 -11.27 -2.38 -18.08
C LYS A 114 -11.48 -3.83 -17.66
N CYS A 115 -11.12 -4.20 -16.42
CA CYS A 115 -11.32 -5.55 -15.90
C CYS A 115 -12.81 -5.95 -15.92
N ILE A 116 -13.70 -4.99 -15.66
CA ILE A 116 -15.15 -5.19 -15.67
C ILE A 116 -15.70 -5.33 -17.09
N SER A 117 -15.28 -4.46 -18.01
CA SER A 117 -15.83 -4.42 -19.37
C SER A 117 -15.37 -5.59 -20.23
N THR A 118 -14.13 -6.05 -20.05
CA THR A 118 -13.60 -7.20 -20.81
C THR A 118 -13.89 -8.54 -20.14
N GLY A 119 -14.05 -8.57 -18.82
CA GLY A 119 -14.10 -9.81 -18.03
C GLY A 119 -12.75 -10.54 -17.94
N GLU A 120 -11.70 -10.01 -18.56
CA GLU A 120 -10.36 -10.60 -18.57
C GLU A 120 -9.54 -10.15 -17.35
N GLY A 121 -8.59 -11.00 -16.95
CA GLY A 121 -7.63 -10.65 -15.91
C GLY A 121 -6.76 -9.46 -16.32
N GLN A 122 -6.64 -8.47 -15.45
CA GLN A 122 -5.81 -7.30 -15.66
C GLN A 122 -4.60 -7.29 -14.72
N LYS A 123 -3.56 -6.55 -15.12
CA LYS A 123 -2.39 -6.26 -14.30
C LYS A 123 -2.12 -4.77 -14.25
N ILE A 124 -1.68 -4.27 -13.10
CA ILE A 124 -1.27 -2.88 -12.93
C ILE A 124 -0.07 -2.78 -12.00
N TRP A 125 0.92 -1.97 -12.38
CA TRP A 125 2.03 -1.60 -11.51
C TRP A 125 1.70 -0.32 -10.75
N LEU A 126 1.76 -0.41 -9.42
CA LEU A 126 1.51 0.71 -8.51
C LEU A 126 2.77 1.04 -7.71
N LYS A 127 3.09 2.33 -7.66
CA LYS A 127 4.26 2.89 -7.00
C LYS A 127 3.89 3.47 -5.64
N SER A 128 4.76 3.22 -4.67
CA SER A 128 4.73 3.81 -3.35
C SER A 128 6.09 4.43 -3.03
N VAL A 129 6.09 5.73 -2.73
CA VAL A 129 7.31 6.48 -2.42
C VAL A 129 7.39 6.73 -0.92
N GLY A 130 8.46 6.25 -0.29
CA GLY A 130 8.78 6.44 1.11
C GLY A 130 9.62 7.69 1.32
N LYS A 131 9.12 8.65 2.11
CA LYS A 131 9.82 9.89 2.50
C LYS A 131 9.97 10.01 4.01
N ASN A 132 11.11 10.55 4.46
CA ASN A 132 11.32 10.88 5.87
C ASN A 132 10.70 12.24 6.25
N GLU A 133 10.87 12.67 7.50
CA GLU A 133 10.37 13.96 8.02
C GLU A 133 11.00 15.19 7.35
N LYS A 134 12.12 15.02 6.63
CA LYS A 134 12.78 16.06 5.82
C LYS A 134 12.34 16.03 4.36
N ASN A 135 11.30 15.27 4.02
CA ASN A 135 10.81 15.04 2.65
C ASN A 135 11.84 14.38 1.70
N GLU A 136 12.91 13.78 2.23
CA GLU A 136 13.88 13.05 1.44
C GLU A 136 13.34 11.65 1.12
N VAL A 137 13.44 11.24 -0.14
CA VAL A 137 13.11 9.88 -0.56
C VAL A 137 14.12 8.92 0.08
N VAL A 138 13.61 7.95 0.84
CA VAL A 138 14.42 6.88 1.46
C VAL A 138 14.30 5.57 0.70
N SER A 139 13.13 5.31 0.11
CA SER A 139 12.87 4.12 -0.68
C SER A 139 11.68 4.31 -1.62
N THR A 140 11.70 3.57 -2.72
CA THR A 140 10.60 3.49 -3.69
C THR A 140 10.25 2.02 -3.89
N PHE A 141 8.96 1.70 -3.84
CA PHE A 141 8.44 0.36 -4.07
C PHE A 141 7.49 0.38 -5.25
N ASN A 142 7.52 -0.66 -6.08
CA ASN A 142 6.50 -0.92 -7.09
C ASN A 142 5.90 -2.30 -6.84
N PHE A 143 4.57 -2.43 -6.93
CA PHE A 143 3.83 -3.68 -6.76
C PHE A 143 2.99 -3.96 -8.01
N GLU A 144 3.13 -5.15 -8.58
CA GLU A 144 2.24 -5.62 -9.64
C GLU A 144 1.00 -6.26 -9.01
N TRP A 145 -0.15 -5.65 -9.20
CA TRP A 145 -1.44 -6.18 -8.79
C TRP A 145 -2.11 -6.89 -9.96
N THR A 146 -2.58 -8.11 -9.70
CA THR A 146 -3.46 -8.86 -10.60
C THR A 146 -4.90 -8.68 -10.17
N LEU A 147 -5.79 -8.44 -11.14
CA LEU A 147 -7.21 -8.18 -10.94
C LEU A 147 -8.03 -9.12 -11.80
N LYS A 148 -9.04 -9.78 -11.24
CA LYS A 148 -9.94 -10.65 -12.01
C LYS A 148 -11.36 -10.63 -11.44
N VAL A 149 -12.35 -10.34 -12.28
CA VAL A 149 -13.77 -10.44 -11.89
C VAL A 149 -14.08 -11.88 -11.46
N LYS A 150 -14.75 -12.03 -10.31
CA LYS A 150 -15.26 -13.31 -9.83
C LYS A 150 -16.71 -13.48 -10.29
N ASN A 151 -17.03 -14.68 -10.73
CA ASN A 151 -18.41 -15.11 -11.02
C ASN A 151 -19.24 -15.18 -9.74
#